data_AF-A0A261GQ80-F1
#
_entry.id   AF-A0A261GQ80-F1
#
_cell.length_a   1.000
_cell.length_b   1.000
_cell.length_c   1.000
_cell.angle_alpha   90.00
_cell.angle_beta   90.00
_cell.angle_gamma   90.00
#
_symmetry.space_group_name_H-M   'P 1'
#
loop_
_entity.id
_entity.type
_entity.pdbx_description
1 polymer ?
#
loop_
_entity_poly.entity_id
_entity_poly.type
_entity_poly.pdbx_seq_one_letter_code
_entity_poly.pdbx_strand_id
1 'polypeptide(L)'
;MLLTSKKAPFGLDEWLEELSQMDAVTMGAIIRELNKLTDSEESSVQQLSKEILKDPTLTSKIIKVANSVLYNPSKTPVTTISRAIMHIGFNTVRAICVSAVVIESIMKQHPRESLIRQMARSFHAAIQARNLCDKARLDVKEEVFVAALLLHLGELMIWAYPHQSIDKAYRLYQQGGTSRDIESVLGVTFERLTVELVAQWNLGGTLAESLSEDKKDQSRMSQAVCLGDEIAIAMEKGWDSLEMEVVLKKVSVFSNQPVDVAKKRLRASMDEATQLSKLYCDPKLTQLLKETCQVVDESLDTPPLLHPNPQVQLQTLQATMHMMSGNLDTGKLFQLIMTGLHEGVGLERVALAIFNQSRTQVSAKYVVGARTVNWRERYRFAYEKKPDNLFSAVMQRRESVWLGSSAHSSVSKLRGAAFDELVGSGDCLLGPILAGNREVGFLYADMRVSGRPMTETYFSGFKHFLQQTSLCLGLLANKR
;
A
#
# COMPACT_ATOMS: atom_id res chain seq x y z
N MET A 1 18.07 25.49 12.54
CA MET A 1 18.44 26.91 12.33
C MET A 1 19.33 26.91 11.09
N LEU A 2 19.01 27.45 9.92
CA LEU A 2 17.99 28.37 9.41
C LEU A 2 17.50 27.84 8.06
N LEU A 3 16.23 28.07 7.71
CA LEU A 3 15.72 28.44 6.37
C LEU A 3 14.19 28.61 6.47
N THR A 4 13.73 29.46 7.38
CA THR A 4 12.30 29.78 7.57
C THR A 4 11.87 31.05 6.83
N SER A 5 12.49 31.41 5.70
CA SER A 5 12.01 32.57 4.92
C SER A 5 12.38 32.60 3.43
N LYS A 6 12.64 31.47 2.77
CA LYS A 6 12.74 31.46 1.29
C LYS A 6 11.36 31.16 0.71
N LYS A 7 10.95 31.97 -0.28
CA LYS A 7 9.82 31.69 -1.16
C LYS A 7 10.01 30.28 -1.75
N ALA A 8 8.94 29.49 -1.84
CA ALA A 8 9.01 28.20 -2.52
C ALA A 8 9.51 28.39 -3.96
N PRO A 9 10.39 27.50 -4.47
CA PRO A 9 10.72 27.49 -5.88
C PRO A 9 9.46 27.39 -6.72
N PHE A 10 9.35 28.23 -7.74
CA PHE A 10 8.24 28.24 -8.68
C PHE A 10 8.76 28.33 -10.10
N GLY A 11 8.44 27.33 -10.91
CA GLY A 11 8.95 27.24 -12.28
C GLY A 11 10.19 26.35 -12.38
N LEU A 12 10.46 25.91 -13.61
CA LEU A 12 11.53 24.94 -13.89
C LEU A 12 12.90 25.42 -13.42
N ASP A 13 13.27 26.66 -13.75
CA ASP A 13 14.62 27.19 -13.46
C ASP A 13 14.87 27.31 -11.94
N GLU A 14 13.90 27.86 -11.19
CA GLU A 14 14.00 27.98 -9.73
C GLU A 14 14.10 26.59 -9.06
N TRP A 15 13.34 25.60 -9.56
CA TRP A 15 13.42 24.23 -9.07
C TRP A 15 14.77 23.57 -9.37
N LEU A 16 15.29 23.70 -10.59
CA LEU A 16 16.60 23.15 -10.94
C LEU A 16 17.72 23.80 -10.12
N GLU A 17 17.66 25.11 -9.92
CA GLU A 17 18.63 25.83 -9.09
C GLU A 17 18.57 25.36 -7.64
N GLU A 18 17.39 25.35 -7.03
CA GLU A 18 17.23 24.98 -5.62
C GLU A 18 17.58 23.50 -5.36
N LEU A 19 17.18 22.59 -6.26
CA LEU A 19 17.58 21.17 -6.16
C LEU A 19 19.09 21.03 -6.33
N SER A 20 19.71 21.73 -7.28
CA SER A 20 21.17 21.73 -7.42
C SER A 20 21.90 22.25 -6.17
N GLN A 21 21.29 23.18 -5.42
CA GLN A 21 21.81 23.72 -4.16
C GLN A 21 21.59 22.79 -2.96
N MET A 22 20.42 22.12 -2.85
CA MET A 22 20.21 21.01 -1.92
C MET A 22 21.22 19.88 -2.16
N ASP A 23 21.64 19.70 -3.42
CA ASP A 23 22.43 18.56 -3.88
C ASP A 23 23.93 18.82 -3.99
N ALA A 24 24.40 20.07 -3.86
CA ALA A 24 25.80 20.46 -4.05
C ALA A 24 26.78 19.72 -3.12
N VAL A 25 26.30 19.14 -2.01
CA VAL A 25 27.14 18.53 -0.98
C VAL A 25 27.18 17.00 -1.03
N THR A 26 26.32 16.26 -1.76
CA THR A 26 26.36 14.77 -1.67
C THR A 26 25.97 13.98 -2.92
N MET A 27 24.87 14.28 -3.62
CA MET A 27 24.41 13.42 -4.73
C MET A 27 25.07 13.75 -6.07
N GLY A 28 25.08 15.03 -6.46
CA GLY A 28 25.56 15.44 -7.78
C GLY A 28 27.04 15.11 -7.98
N ALA A 29 27.87 15.17 -6.93
CA ALA A 29 29.28 14.83 -7.01
C ALA A 29 29.50 13.32 -7.22
N ILE A 30 28.83 12.46 -6.44
CA ILE A 30 28.96 11.01 -6.55
C ILE A 30 28.39 10.53 -7.89
N ILE A 31 27.22 11.01 -8.30
CA ILE A 31 26.61 10.64 -9.58
C ILE A 31 27.47 11.11 -10.76
N ARG A 32 27.98 12.35 -10.74
CA ARG A 32 28.91 12.84 -11.78
C ARG A 32 30.19 12.04 -11.81
N GLU A 33 30.78 11.72 -10.66
CA GLU A 33 32.01 10.94 -10.61
C GLU A 33 31.78 9.52 -11.08
N LEU A 34 30.70 8.86 -10.65
CA LEU A 34 30.27 7.55 -11.15
C LEU A 34 29.97 7.56 -12.66
N ASN A 35 29.43 8.67 -13.19
CA ASN A 35 29.13 8.83 -14.61
C ASN A 35 30.35 9.17 -15.47
N LYS A 36 31.41 9.76 -14.90
CA LYS A 36 32.71 9.96 -15.57
C LYS A 36 33.51 8.66 -15.75
N LEU A 37 33.17 7.60 -15.01
CA LEU A 37 33.79 6.29 -15.16
C LEU A 37 33.25 5.61 -16.42
N THR A 38 33.84 5.94 -17.58
CA THR A 38 33.45 5.41 -18.90
C THR A 38 34.45 4.39 -19.46
N ASP A 39 33.90 3.27 -19.94
CA ASP A 39 34.35 2.26 -20.92
C ASP A 39 35.76 1.64 -20.94
N SER A 40 36.74 2.07 -20.15
CA SER A 40 37.97 1.29 -19.96
C SER A 40 37.83 0.34 -18.76
N GLU A 41 37.59 -0.94 -19.01
CA GLU A 41 37.14 -1.96 -18.03
C GLU A 41 38.03 -2.09 -16.78
N GLU A 42 39.37 -2.02 -16.89
CA GLU A 42 40.23 -2.22 -15.71
C GLU A 42 40.30 -0.99 -14.80
N SER A 43 40.60 0.18 -15.36
CA SER A 43 40.74 1.43 -14.59
C SER A 43 39.41 1.86 -13.96
N SER A 44 38.29 1.62 -14.66
CA SER A 44 36.96 1.96 -14.18
C SER A 44 36.53 1.12 -12.96
N VAL A 45 36.83 -0.19 -12.92
CA VAL A 45 36.51 -1.06 -11.77
C VAL A 45 37.25 -0.60 -10.51
N GLN A 46 38.53 -0.26 -10.63
CA GLN A 46 39.34 0.20 -9.49
C GLN A 46 38.89 1.57 -8.99
N GLN A 47 38.56 2.48 -9.92
CA GLN A 47 38.02 3.79 -9.59
C GLN A 47 36.64 3.68 -8.93
N LEU A 48 35.72 2.90 -9.48
CA LEU A 48 34.40 2.66 -8.90
C LEU A 48 34.50 2.05 -7.50
N SER A 49 35.37 1.05 -7.32
CA SER A 49 35.63 0.43 -6.03
C SER A 49 36.13 1.48 -5.01
N LYS A 50 37.06 2.35 -5.41
CA LYS A 50 37.58 3.42 -4.56
C LYS A 50 36.50 4.44 -4.18
N GLU A 51 35.63 4.83 -5.11
CA GLU A 51 34.53 5.76 -4.84
C GLU A 51 33.50 5.15 -3.89
N ILE A 52 33.10 3.90 -4.10
CA ILE A 52 32.16 3.19 -3.21
C ILE A 52 32.74 3.07 -1.80
N LEU A 53 34.02 2.72 -1.67
CA LEU A 53 34.70 2.54 -0.38
C LEU A 53 34.83 3.82 0.46
N LYS A 54 34.62 5.01 -0.12
CA LYS A 54 34.57 6.27 0.64
C LYS A 54 33.31 6.38 1.51
N ASP A 55 32.25 5.65 1.16
CA ASP A 55 31.00 5.61 1.90
C ASP A 55 30.76 4.20 2.48
N PRO A 56 30.97 4.01 3.80
CA PRO A 56 30.75 2.72 4.46
C PRO A 56 29.30 2.20 4.35
N THR A 57 28.32 3.11 4.26
CA THR A 57 26.89 2.77 4.12
C THR A 57 26.62 2.20 2.74
N LEU A 58 27.10 2.89 1.70
CA LEU A 58 27.02 2.42 0.32
C LEU A 58 27.77 1.10 0.14
N THR A 59 28.98 0.99 0.68
CA THR A 59 29.78 -0.23 0.67
C THR A 59 29.01 -1.41 1.26
N SER A 60 28.40 -1.25 2.43
CA SER A 60 27.61 -2.31 3.08
C SER A 60 26.41 -2.73 2.23
N LYS A 61 25.70 -1.76 1.61
CA LYS A 61 24.57 -2.04 0.72
C LYS A 61 25.00 -2.86 -0.49
N ILE A 62 26.06 -2.47 -1.18
CA ILE A 62 26.58 -3.21 -2.35
C ILE A 62 26.97 -4.63 -1.97
N ILE A 63 27.66 -4.83 -0.85
CA ILE A 63 28.01 -6.19 -0.37
C ILE A 63 26.77 -7.02 -0.04
N LYS A 64 25.73 -6.43 0.59
CA LYS A 64 24.47 -7.12 0.85
C LYS A 64 23.76 -7.52 -0.43
N VAL A 65 23.71 -6.63 -1.41
CA VAL A 65 23.13 -6.91 -2.73
C VAL A 65 23.92 -8.03 -3.43
N ALA A 66 25.26 -7.95 -3.42
CA ALA A 66 26.14 -8.97 -3.98
C ALA A 66 25.94 -10.36 -3.37
N ASN A 67 25.51 -10.44 -2.11
CA ASN A 67 25.24 -11.71 -1.41
C ASN A 67 23.76 -12.12 -1.44
N SER A 68 22.89 -11.35 -2.09
CA SER A 68 21.48 -11.72 -2.19
C SER A 68 21.28 -12.95 -3.07
N VAL A 69 20.16 -13.65 -2.87
CA VAL A 69 19.81 -14.86 -3.63
C VAL A 69 19.79 -14.61 -5.14
N LEU A 70 19.49 -13.37 -5.55
CA LEU A 70 19.45 -12.96 -6.96
C LEU A 70 20.84 -12.97 -7.62
N TYR A 71 21.85 -12.40 -6.98
CA TYR A 71 23.20 -12.26 -7.56
C TYR A 71 24.18 -13.34 -7.09
N ASN A 72 23.86 -14.07 -6.03
CA ASN A 72 24.69 -15.12 -5.46
C ASN A 72 23.87 -16.39 -5.14
N PRO A 73 23.28 -17.04 -6.17
CA PRO A 73 22.55 -18.28 -5.98
C PRO A 73 23.43 -19.42 -5.45
N SER A 74 24.74 -19.37 -5.71
CA SER A 74 25.73 -20.33 -5.19
C SER A 74 26.07 -20.12 -3.70
N LYS A 75 25.58 -19.05 -3.08
CA LYS A 75 25.82 -18.68 -1.66
C LYS A 75 27.30 -18.59 -1.29
N THR A 76 28.17 -18.29 -2.25
CA THR A 76 29.61 -18.12 -1.99
C THR A 76 29.86 -16.72 -1.43
N PRO A 77 30.40 -16.55 -0.21
CA PRO A 77 30.49 -15.23 0.41
C PRO A 77 31.29 -14.21 -0.42
N VAL A 78 30.64 -13.11 -0.80
CA VAL A 78 31.27 -11.95 -1.45
C VAL A 78 31.56 -10.91 -0.37
N THR A 79 32.84 -10.67 -0.08
CA THR A 79 33.25 -9.79 1.05
C THR A 79 33.95 -8.51 0.60
N THR A 80 34.23 -8.34 -0.69
CA THR A 80 34.96 -7.17 -1.23
C THR A 80 34.22 -6.54 -2.40
N ILE A 81 34.34 -5.23 -2.57
CA ILE A 81 33.69 -4.49 -3.65
C ILE A 81 34.20 -4.93 -5.02
N SER A 82 35.50 -5.18 -5.17
CA SER A 82 36.06 -5.68 -6.42
C SER A 82 35.47 -7.07 -6.79
N ARG A 83 35.26 -7.97 -5.82
CA ARG A 83 34.56 -9.25 -6.08
C ARG A 83 33.09 -9.03 -6.41
N ALA A 84 32.41 -8.10 -5.74
CA ALA A 84 31.02 -7.75 -6.06
C ALA A 84 30.90 -7.25 -7.50
N ILE A 85 31.81 -6.38 -7.95
CA ILE A 85 31.85 -5.88 -9.33
C ILE A 85 32.11 -7.01 -10.33
N MET A 86 33.05 -7.94 -10.04
CA MET A 86 33.29 -9.09 -10.92
C MET A 86 32.10 -10.06 -10.99
N HIS A 87 31.40 -10.29 -9.86
CA HIS A 87 30.26 -11.20 -9.80
C HIS A 87 29.00 -10.63 -10.45
N ILE A 88 28.72 -9.35 -10.21
CA ILE A 88 27.46 -8.69 -10.60
C ILE A 88 27.59 -7.97 -11.95
N GLY A 89 28.80 -7.51 -12.29
CA GLY A 89 29.09 -6.67 -13.45
C GLY A 89 29.23 -5.19 -13.07
N PHE A 90 30.16 -4.50 -13.74
CA PHE A 90 30.47 -3.08 -13.51
C PHE A 90 29.26 -2.17 -13.69
N ASN A 91 28.57 -2.27 -14.82
CA ASN A 91 27.41 -1.43 -15.13
C ASN A 91 26.28 -1.60 -14.13
N THR A 92 26.01 -2.84 -13.71
CA THR A 92 25.04 -3.14 -12.67
C THR A 92 25.42 -2.51 -11.33
N VAL A 93 26.65 -2.70 -10.85
CA VAL A 93 27.09 -2.11 -9.57
C VAL A 93 27.02 -0.59 -9.63
N ARG A 94 27.43 0.02 -10.74
CA ARG A 94 27.29 1.47 -10.95
C ARG A 94 25.83 1.92 -10.85
N ALA A 95 24.92 1.23 -11.53
CA ALA A 95 23.49 1.55 -11.54
C ALA A 95 22.86 1.42 -10.13
N ILE A 96 23.21 0.36 -9.40
CA ILE A 96 22.82 0.15 -8.00
C ILE A 96 23.37 1.26 -7.09
N CYS A 97 24.61 1.72 -7.31
CA CYS A 97 25.18 2.82 -6.54
C CYS A 97 24.44 4.14 -6.77
N VAL A 98 24.20 4.49 -8.04
CA VAL A 98 23.47 5.72 -8.41
C VAL A 98 22.09 5.72 -7.77
N SER A 99 21.31 4.64 -7.94
CA SER A 99 19.98 4.53 -7.34
C SER A 99 20.03 4.60 -5.81
N ALA A 100 20.95 3.88 -5.15
CA ALA A 100 21.05 3.88 -3.68
C ALA A 100 21.37 5.27 -3.11
N VAL A 101 22.26 6.03 -3.77
CA VAL A 101 22.63 7.40 -3.36
C VAL A 101 21.44 8.36 -3.53
N VAL A 102 20.75 8.27 -4.67
CA VAL A 102 19.56 9.09 -4.96
C VAL A 102 18.48 8.84 -3.91
N ILE A 103 18.15 7.57 -3.66
CA ILE A 103 17.12 7.16 -2.71
C ILE A 103 17.47 7.61 -1.29
N GLU A 104 18.71 7.41 -0.87
CA GLU A 104 19.12 7.77 0.48
C GLU A 104 19.01 9.28 0.73
N SER A 105 19.38 10.10 -0.25
CA SER A 105 19.25 11.56 -0.12
C SER A 105 17.79 12.00 -0.02
N ILE A 106 16.94 11.44 -0.89
CA ILE A 106 15.49 11.69 -0.91
C ILE A 106 14.87 11.30 0.44
N MET A 107 15.28 10.17 1.03
CA MET A 107 14.70 9.63 2.25
C MET A 107 15.24 10.24 3.55
N LYS A 108 16.39 10.94 3.53
CA LYS A 108 17.01 11.56 4.72
C LYS A 108 16.17 12.70 5.34
N GLN A 109 15.26 13.29 4.58
CA GLN A 109 14.46 14.44 5.00
C GLN A 109 13.05 13.99 5.36
N HIS A 110 12.78 13.76 6.67
CA HIS A 110 11.48 13.37 7.26
C HIS A 110 10.40 12.95 6.24
N PRO A 111 10.39 11.69 5.80
CA PRO A 111 9.67 11.32 4.59
C PRO A 111 8.16 11.43 4.82
N ARG A 112 7.53 12.30 4.03
CA ARG A 112 6.07 12.43 3.95
C ARG A 112 5.50 11.11 3.44
N GLU A 113 4.26 10.79 3.81
CA GLU A 113 3.58 9.58 3.31
C GLU A 113 3.54 9.55 1.77
N SER A 114 3.42 10.73 1.14
CA SER A 114 3.47 10.93 -0.31
C SER A 114 4.74 10.37 -0.94
N LEU A 115 5.88 10.73 -0.37
CA LEU A 115 7.18 10.34 -0.83
C LEU A 115 7.36 8.83 -0.70
N ILE A 116 6.99 8.27 0.45
CA ILE A 116 7.14 6.83 0.70
C ILE A 116 6.26 6.03 -0.26
N ARG A 117 5.03 6.48 -0.50
CA ARG A 117 4.10 5.85 -1.46
C ARG A 117 4.65 5.90 -2.89
N GLN A 118 5.12 7.06 -3.34
CA GLN A 118 5.64 7.18 -4.70
C GLN A 118 6.95 6.41 -4.90
N MET A 119 7.78 6.35 -3.86
CA MET A 119 8.98 5.52 -3.85
C MET A 119 8.64 4.02 -3.92
N ALA A 120 7.63 3.56 -3.16
CA ALA A 120 7.14 2.19 -3.25
C ALA A 120 6.63 1.86 -4.66
N ARG A 121 5.85 2.76 -5.28
CA ARG A 121 5.41 2.58 -6.66
C ARG A 121 6.57 2.50 -7.65
N SER A 122 7.56 3.38 -7.53
CA SER A 122 8.74 3.40 -8.40
C SER A 122 9.56 2.10 -8.27
N PHE A 123 9.68 1.56 -7.06
CA PHE A 123 10.28 0.24 -6.84
C PHE A 123 9.50 -0.89 -7.50
N HIS A 124 8.18 -0.91 -7.33
CA HIS A 124 7.34 -1.94 -7.94
C HIS A 124 7.46 -1.88 -9.47
N ALA A 125 7.41 -0.68 -10.06
CA ALA A 125 7.62 -0.46 -11.48
C ALA A 125 8.97 -1.00 -11.95
N ALA A 126 10.05 -0.69 -11.21
CA ALA A 126 11.40 -1.16 -11.51
C ALA A 126 11.51 -2.67 -11.59
N ILE A 127 10.89 -3.38 -10.66
CA ILE A 127 10.96 -4.84 -10.57
C ILE A 127 10.15 -5.49 -11.69
N GLN A 128 8.98 -4.93 -12.00
CA GLN A 128 8.18 -5.41 -13.12
C GLN A 128 8.90 -5.17 -14.46
N ALA A 129 9.41 -3.96 -14.69
CA ALA A 129 10.19 -3.63 -15.88
C ALA A 129 11.38 -4.60 -16.06
N ARG A 130 12.14 -4.83 -14.99
CA ARG A 130 13.26 -5.78 -14.98
C ARG A 130 12.84 -7.20 -15.37
N ASN A 131 11.73 -7.67 -14.82
CA ASN A 131 11.25 -9.04 -15.01
C ASN A 131 10.52 -9.25 -16.35
N LEU A 132 10.08 -8.17 -17.02
CA LEU A 132 9.65 -8.21 -18.41
C LEU A 132 10.83 -8.50 -19.37
N CYS A 133 12.05 -8.12 -19.00
CA CYS A 133 13.28 -8.38 -19.76
C CYS A 133 13.92 -9.73 -19.44
N ASP A 134 13.14 -10.78 -19.19
CA ASP A 134 13.61 -12.06 -18.63
C ASP A 134 14.74 -12.77 -19.39
N LYS A 135 14.76 -12.69 -20.72
CA LYS A 135 15.77 -13.30 -21.59
C LYS A 135 16.96 -12.38 -21.85
N ALA A 136 16.92 -11.14 -21.36
CA ALA A 136 18.03 -10.21 -21.50
C ALA A 136 19.18 -10.58 -20.57
N ARG A 137 20.39 -10.11 -20.91
CA ARG A 137 21.55 -10.15 -20.04
C ARG A 137 21.28 -9.39 -18.74
N LEU A 138 22.03 -9.71 -17.69
CA LEU A 138 21.86 -9.12 -16.37
C LEU A 138 22.08 -7.59 -16.38
N ASP A 139 23.12 -7.11 -17.06
CA ASP A 139 23.39 -5.67 -17.20
C ASP A 139 22.22 -4.90 -17.81
N VAL A 140 21.60 -5.45 -18.86
CA VAL A 140 20.41 -4.85 -19.49
C VAL A 140 19.21 -4.80 -18.54
N LYS A 141 18.98 -5.88 -17.79
CA LYS A 141 17.90 -5.92 -16.78
C LYS A 141 18.09 -4.83 -15.73
N GLU A 142 19.32 -4.65 -15.27
CA GLU A 142 19.65 -3.71 -14.20
C GLU A 142 19.58 -2.26 -14.67
N GLU A 143 19.96 -1.99 -15.92
CA GLU A 143 19.72 -0.70 -16.55
C GLU A 143 18.22 -0.38 -16.62
N VAL A 144 17.40 -1.34 -17.06
CA VAL A 144 15.93 -1.20 -17.09
C VAL A 144 15.35 -0.98 -15.69
N PHE A 145 15.84 -1.72 -14.69
CA PHE A 145 15.44 -1.56 -13.30
C PHE A 145 15.72 -0.13 -12.81
N VAL A 146 16.94 0.38 -13.01
CA VAL A 146 17.32 1.72 -12.56
C VAL A 146 16.57 2.81 -13.31
N ALA A 147 16.38 2.65 -14.63
CA ALA A 147 15.57 3.59 -15.41
C ALA A 147 14.13 3.65 -14.87
N ALA A 148 13.48 2.52 -14.64
CA ALA A 148 12.12 2.51 -14.09
C ALA A 148 12.04 3.02 -12.64
N LEU A 149 13.07 2.78 -11.82
CA LEU A 149 13.14 3.29 -10.45
C LEU A 149 13.26 4.82 -10.38
N LEU A 150 13.91 5.42 -11.38
CA LEU A 150 14.16 6.86 -11.48
C LEU A 150 13.18 7.57 -12.43
N LEU A 151 12.18 6.85 -12.98
CA LEU A 151 11.25 7.38 -13.96
C LEU A 151 10.46 8.59 -13.43
N HIS A 152 10.20 8.64 -12.12
CA HIS A 152 9.48 9.71 -11.45
C HIS A 152 10.40 10.56 -10.55
N LEU A 153 11.68 10.68 -10.92
CA LEU A 153 12.70 11.37 -10.09
C LEU A 153 12.29 12.80 -9.71
N GLY A 154 11.77 13.60 -10.64
CA GLY A 154 11.36 14.98 -10.35
C GLY A 154 10.22 15.05 -9.32
N GLU A 155 9.27 14.11 -9.40
CA GLU A 155 8.20 13.99 -8.39
C GLU A 155 8.76 13.61 -7.02
N LEU A 156 9.66 12.63 -6.96
CA LEU A 156 10.31 12.22 -5.71
C LEU A 156 11.09 13.38 -5.06
N MET A 157 11.85 14.14 -5.86
CA MET A 157 12.61 15.30 -5.38
C MET A 157 11.69 16.40 -4.84
N ILE A 158 10.56 16.67 -5.52
CA ILE A 158 9.57 17.64 -5.04
C ILE A 158 8.94 17.17 -3.72
N TRP A 159 8.56 15.89 -3.60
CA TRP A 159 7.98 15.37 -2.36
C TRP A 159 8.95 15.31 -1.18
N ALA A 160 10.25 15.21 -1.45
CA ALA A 160 11.30 15.31 -0.46
C ALA A 160 11.58 16.76 -0.01
N TYR A 161 11.16 17.77 -0.80
CA TYR A 161 11.46 19.17 -0.50
C TYR A 161 10.74 19.66 0.77
N PRO A 162 11.47 20.14 1.81
CA PRO A 162 10.91 20.41 3.12
C PRO A 162 10.28 21.81 3.19
N HIS A 163 9.19 22.04 2.44
CA HIS A 163 8.48 23.32 2.42
C HIS A 163 6.95 23.21 2.44
N GLN A 164 6.28 24.19 3.05
CA GLN A 164 4.82 24.26 3.21
C GLN A 164 4.04 24.29 1.89
N SER A 165 4.59 24.91 0.85
CA SER A 165 3.95 24.95 -0.49
C SER A 165 3.73 23.54 -1.04
N ILE A 166 4.62 22.61 -0.72
CA ILE A 166 4.53 21.21 -1.14
C ILE A 166 3.39 20.50 -0.41
N ASP A 167 3.05 20.92 0.82
CA ASP A 167 1.84 20.42 1.53
C ASP A 167 0.55 20.87 0.83
N LYS A 168 0.57 22.03 0.16
CA LYS A 168 -0.56 22.49 -0.64
C LYS A 168 -0.68 21.67 -1.93
N ALA A 169 0.42 21.49 -2.65
CA ALA A 169 0.46 20.65 -3.85
C ALA A 169 0.02 19.20 -3.53
N TYR A 170 0.48 18.64 -2.41
CA TYR A 170 0.11 17.29 -2.01
C TYR A 170 -1.37 17.17 -1.63
N ARG A 171 -1.94 18.16 -0.93
CA ARG A 171 -3.39 18.16 -0.63
C ARG A 171 -4.24 18.18 -1.90
N LEU A 172 -3.85 18.96 -2.91
CA LEU A 172 -4.52 18.96 -4.21
C LEU A 172 -4.42 17.59 -4.88
N TYR A 173 -3.22 16.98 -4.88
CA TYR A 173 -3.01 15.62 -5.39
C TYR A 173 -3.92 14.59 -4.70
N GLN A 174 -3.99 14.59 -3.36
CA GLN A 174 -4.86 13.68 -2.60
C GLN A 174 -6.36 13.87 -2.88
N GLN A 175 -6.78 15.08 -3.23
CA GLN A 175 -8.17 15.40 -3.55
C GLN A 175 -8.53 15.07 -5.00
N GLY A 176 -7.62 14.46 -5.76
CA GLY A 176 -7.82 14.16 -7.18
C GLY A 176 -7.68 15.38 -8.09
N GLY A 177 -6.90 16.38 -7.66
CA GLY A 177 -6.57 17.55 -8.48
C GLY A 177 -5.88 17.15 -9.78
N THR A 178 -6.12 17.93 -10.82
CA THR A 178 -5.52 17.72 -12.14
C THR A 178 -4.03 18.08 -12.13
N SER A 179 -3.26 17.59 -13.11
CA SER A 179 -1.85 17.99 -13.26
C SER A 179 -1.68 19.51 -13.35
N ARG A 180 -2.67 20.20 -13.94
CA ARG A 180 -2.70 21.67 -14.03
C ARG A 180 -2.90 22.34 -12.66
N ASP A 181 -3.69 21.74 -11.77
CA ASP A 181 -3.90 22.25 -10.42
C ASP A 181 -2.60 22.18 -9.60
N ILE A 182 -1.85 21.09 -9.77
CA ILE A 182 -0.56 20.88 -9.11
C ILE A 182 0.50 21.83 -9.71
N GLU A 183 0.56 21.93 -11.04
CA GLU A 183 1.43 22.87 -11.77
C GLU A 183 1.17 24.33 -11.35
N SER A 184 -0.07 24.71 -11.06
CA SER A 184 -0.40 26.06 -10.58
C SER A 184 0.27 26.43 -9.24
N VAL A 185 0.68 25.42 -8.46
CA VAL A 185 1.38 25.59 -7.18
C VAL A 185 2.89 25.50 -7.35
N LEU A 186 3.38 24.64 -8.25
CA LEU A 186 4.80 24.33 -8.42
C LEU A 186 5.48 25.13 -9.54
N GLY A 187 4.69 25.64 -10.50
CA GLY A 187 5.14 26.32 -11.72
C GLY A 187 5.78 25.39 -12.76
N VAL A 188 5.82 24.09 -12.50
CA VAL A 188 6.40 23.07 -13.37
C VAL A 188 5.67 21.75 -13.19
N THR A 189 5.61 20.92 -14.24
CA THR A 189 5.11 19.55 -14.14
C THR A 189 6.20 18.60 -13.66
N PHE A 190 5.81 17.48 -13.04
CA PHE A 190 6.77 16.46 -12.59
C PHE A 190 7.55 15.87 -13.76
N GLU A 191 6.89 15.64 -14.89
CA GLU A 191 7.47 15.08 -16.10
C GLU A 191 8.54 16.03 -16.65
N ARG A 192 8.24 17.33 -16.76
CA ARG A 192 9.18 18.32 -17.28
C ARG A 192 10.40 18.43 -16.39
N LEU A 193 10.22 18.49 -15.07
CA LEU A 193 11.34 18.53 -14.13
C LEU A 193 12.19 17.26 -14.24
N THR A 194 11.57 16.10 -14.38
CA THR A 194 12.29 14.82 -14.47
C THR A 194 13.15 14.75 -15.74
N VAL A 195 12.61 15.13 -16.89
CA VAL A 195 13.36 15.17 -18.17
C VAL A 195 14.62 16.02 -18.04
N GLU A 196 14.50 17.20 -17.46
CA GLU A 196 15.62 18.15 -17.33
C GLU A 196 16.67 17.66 -16.31
N LEU A 197 16.23 17.08 -15.18
CA LEU A 197 17.15 16.45 -14.22
C LEU A 197 17.91 15.27 -14.83
N VAL A 198 17.23 14.42 -15.60
CA VAL A 198 17.84 13.27 -16.28
C VAL A 198 18.89 13.74 -17.29
N ALA A 199 18.59 14.79 -18.05
CA ALA A 199 19.52 15.39 -19.00
C ALA A 199 20.73 16.03 -18.28
N GLN A 200 20.49 16.85 -17.24
CA GLN A 200 21.55 17.55 -16.51
C GLN A 200 22.50 16.57 -15.78
N TRP A 201 21.96 15.45 -15.28
CA TRP A 201 22.73 14.48 -14.49
C TRP A 201 23.25 13.30 -15.31
N ASN A 202 22.89 13.22 -16.59
CA ASN A 202 23.26 12.14 -17.51
C ASN A 202 22.93 10.74 -16.96
N LEU A 203 21.65 10.53 -16.56
CA LEU A 203 21.19 9.31 -15.88
C LEU A 203 20.92 8.10 -16.81
N GLY A 204 21.43 8.14 -18.05
CA GLY A 204 21.41 7.02 -18.99
C GLY A 204 20.35 7.14 -20.10
N GLY A 205 20.68 6.53 -21.24
CA GLY A 205 19.88 6.61 -22.47
C GLY A 205 18.50 5.97 -22.35
N THR A 206 18.41 4.82 -21.66
CA THR A 206 17.14 4.10 -21.46
C THR A 206 16.11 4.94 -20.70
N LEU A 207 16.54 5.65 -19.65
CA LEU A 207 15.67 6.54 -18.88
C LEU A 207 15.22 7.74 -19.73
N ALA A 208 16.17 8.40 -20.41
CA ALA A 208 15.87 9.53 -21.28
C ALA A 208 14.88 9.16 -22.40
N GLU A 209 15.05 7.99 -23.01
CA GLU A 209 14.15 7.45 -24.04
C GLU A 209 12.77 7.04 -23.46
N SER A 210 12.71 6.61 -22.20
CA SER A 210 11.43 6.29 -21.54
C SER A 210 10.58 7.53 -21.32
N LEU A 211 11.24 8.67 -21.08
CA LEU A 211 10.63 9.98 -20.87
C LEU A 211 10.31 10.73 -22.17
N SER A 212 10.76 10.24 -23.34
CA SER A 212 10.51 10.92 -24.61
C SER A 212 9.02 10.91 -24.99
N GLU A 213 8.57 11.99 -25.63
CA GLU A 213 7.21 12.09 -26.19
C GLU A 213 7.04 11.24 -27.46
N ASP A 214 8.13 11.02 -28.21
CA ASP A 214 8.10 10.19 -29.41
C ASP A 214 8.19 8.71 -29.03
N LYS A 215 7.04 8.04 -29.10
CA LYS A 215 6.89 6.62 -28.77
C LYS A 215 7.10 5.67 -29.95
N LYS A 216 7.34 6.17 -31.18
CA LYS A 216 7.32 5.33 -32.40
C LYS A 216 8.51 4.39 -32.55
N ASP A 217 9.69 4.80 -32.07
CA ASP A 217 10.94 4.05 -32.22
C ASP A 217 11.55 3.62 -30.88
N GLN A 218 10.74 3.49 -29.83
CA GLN A 218 11.26 3.14 -28.50
C GLN A 218 11.93 1.76 -28.51
N SER A 219 13.12 1.72 -27.93
CA SER A 219 13.83 0.48 -27.64
C SER A 219 12.98 -0.43 -26.75
N ARG A 220 13.26 -1.74 -26.83
CA ARG A 220 12.59 -2.74 -26.00
C ARG A 220 12.83 -2.49 -24.49
N MET A 221 13.94 -1.85 -24.13
CA MET A 221 14.27 -1.48 -22.75
C MET A 221 13.35 -0.36 -22.27
N SER A 222 13.20 0.71 -23.06
CA SER A 222 12.30 1.83 -22.76
C SER A 222 10.83 1.39 -22.69
N GLN A 223 10.40 0.50 -23.59
CA GLN A 223 9.07 -0.11 -23.53
C GLN A 223 8.85 -0.92 -22.24
N ALA A 224 9.85 -1.68 -21.79
CA ALA A 224 9.76 -2.43 -20.53
C ALA A 224 9.64 -1.49 -19.32
N VAL A 225 10.38 -0.38 -19.31
CA VAL A 225 10.29 0.66 -18.28
C VAL A 225 8.87 1.25 -18.22
N CYS A 226 8.32 1.67 -19.37
CA CYS A 226 6.98 2.24 -19.45
C CYS A 226 5.90 1.22 -19.01
N LEU A 227 6.00 -0.04 -19.46
CA LEU A 227 5.08 -1.10 -19.04
C LEU A 227 5.20 -1.40 -17.55
N GLY A 228 6.40 -1.37 -16.98
CA GLY A 228 6.62 -1.53 -15.55
C GLY A 228 5.86 -0.49 -14.74
N ASP A 229 5.93 0.79 -15.14
CA ASP A 229 5.17 1.86 -14.52
C ASP A 229 3.67 1.64 -14.66
N GLU A 230 3.16 1.38 -15.88
CA GLU A 230 1.75 1.10 -16.12
C GLU A 230 1.21 -0.05 -15.24
N ILE A 231 1.99 -1.13 -15.06
CA ILE A 231 1.65 -2.23 -14.16
C ILE A 231 1.51 -1.75 -12.72
N ALA A 232 2.46 -0.92 -12.25
CA ALA A 232 2.43 -0.38 -10.90
C ALA A 232 1.20 0.51 -10.67
N ILE A 233 0.83 1.37 -11.63
CA ILE A 233 -0.39 2.20 -11.55
C ILE A 233 -1.65 1.33 -11.50
N ALA A 234 -1.76 0.40 -12.45
CA ALA A 234 -2.94 -0.45 -12.58
C ALA A 234 -3.12 -1.35 -11.35
N MET A 235 -2.02 -1.75 -10.68
CA MET A 235 -2.07 -2.55 -9.46
C MET A 235 -2.81 -1.85 -8.33
N GLU A 236 -2.70 -0.53 -8.22
CA GLU A 236 -3.41 0.24 -7.18
C GLU A 236 -4.94 0.12 -7.31
N LYS A 237 -5.44 -0.18 -8.52
CA LYS A 237 -6.86 -0.45 -8.80
C LYS A 237 -7.25 -1.91 -8.54
N GLY A 238 -6.27 -2.80 -8.38
CA GLY A 238 -6.43 -4.23 -8.10
C GLY A 238 -6.26 -5.13 -9.33
N TRP A 239 -6.00 -6.41 -9.08
CA TRP A 239 -5.70 -7.43 -10.10
C TRP A 239 -6.81 -7.72 -11.11
N ASP A 240 -8.06 -7.44 -10.73
CA ASP A 240 -9.26 -7.71 -11.52
C ASP A 240 -9.92 -6.40 -11.98
N SER A 241 -9.18 -5.29 -11.97
CA SER A 241 -9.60 -4.00 -12.51
C SER A 241 -9.49 -3.97 -14.04
N LEU A 242 -10.30 -3.12 -14.68
CA LEU A 242 -10.27 -2.92 -16.12
C LEU A 242 -8.91 -2.35 -16.56
N GLU A 243 -8.31 -1.49 -15.75
CA GLU A 243 -6.98 -0.93 -15.94
C GLU A 243 -5.92 -2.03 -16.02
N MET A 244 -5.96 -2.98 -15.08
CA MET A 244 -5.05 -4.13 -15.08
C MET A 244 -5.26 -5.03 -16.30
N GLU A 245 -6.50 -5.26 -16.73
CA GLU A 245 -6.77 -6.04 -17.94
C GLU A 245 -6.17 -5.42 -19.21
N VAL A 246 -6.23 -4.10 -19.34
CA VAL A 246 -5.62 -3.37 -20.47
C VAL A 246 -4.10 -3.53 -20.45
N VAL A 247 -3.47 -3.33 -19.30
CA VAL A 247 -2.02 -3.47 -19.15
C VAL A 247 -1.56 -4.91 -19.42
N LEU A 248 -2.29 -5.91 -18.91
CA LEU A 248 -2.00 -7.33 -19.16
C LEU A 248 -2.03 -7.70 -20.65
N LYS A 249 -2.92 -7.09 -21.45
CA LYS A 249 -2.92 -7.27 -22.91
C LYS A 249 -1.65 -6.70 -23.54
N LYS A 250 -1.20 -5.50 -23.12
CA LYS A 250 0.06 -4.93 -23.60
C LYS A 250 1.27 -5.79 -23.21
N VAL A 251 1.30 -6.28 -21.97
CA VAL A 251 2.35 -7.20 -21.48
C VAL A 251 2.36 -8.51 -22.26
N SER A 252 1.18 -9.05 -22.57
CA SER A 252 1.03 -10.25 -23.39
C SER A 252 1.66 -10.08 -24.78
N VAL A 253 1.42 -8.95 -25.44
CA VAL A 253 2.05 -8.59 -26.72
C VAL A 253 3.56 -8.43 -26.58
N PHE A 254 4.03 -7.67 -25.58
CA PHE A 254 5.45 -7.40 -25.35
C PHE A 254 6.28 -8.66 -25.07
N SER A 255 5.72 -9.57 -24.25
CA SER A 255 6.36 -10.82 -23.84
C SER A 255 6.16 -11.96 -24.84
N ASN A 256 5.25 -11.78 -25.82
CA ASN A 256 4.78 -12.82 -26.72
C ASN A 256 4.28 -14.06 -25.97
N GLN A 257 3.45 -13.84 -24.95
CA GLN A 257 2.87 -14.89 -24.10
C GLN A 257 1.37 -14.65 -23.88
N PRO A 258 0.55 -15.69 -23.67
CA PRO A 258 -0.86 -15.52 -23.33
C PRO A 258 -1.07 -14.70 -22.06
N VAL A 259 -2.16 -13.94 -22.00
CA VAL A 259 -2.52 -13.05 -20.87
C VAL A 259 -2.48 -13.79 -19.51
N ASP A 260 -2.97 -15.03 -19.45
CA ASP A 260 -2.98 -15.81 -18.21
C ASP A 260 -1.56 -16.14 -17.71
N VAL A 261 -0.63 -16.39 -18.63
CA VAL A 261 0.78 -16.67 -18.30
C VAL A 261 1.46 -15.39 -17.85
N ALA A 262 1.21 -14.28 -18.55
CA ALA A 262 1.69 -12.96 -18.15
C ALA A 262 1.20 -12.58 -16.74
N LYS A 263 -0.09 -12.78 -16.42
CA LYS A 263 -0.67 -12.50 -15.10
C LYS A 263 0.00 -13.33 -14.00
N LYS A 264 0.21 -14.63 -14.21
CA LYS A 264 0.94 -15.50 -13.26
C LYS A 264 2.38 -15.03 -13.03
N ARG A 265 3.07 -14.63 -14.10
CA ARG A 265 4.46 -14.16 -14.03
C ARG A 265 4.60 -12.85 -13.26
N LEU A 266 3.72 -11.89 -13.52
CA LEU A 266 3.70 -10.62 -12.79
C LEU A 266 3.44 -10.82 -11.29
N ARG A 267 2.63 -11.83 -10.92
CA ARG A 267 2.42 -12.22 -9.51
C ARG A 267 3.71 -12.76 -8.89
N ALA A 268 4.38 -13.71 -9.54
CA ALA A 268 5.64 -14.27 -9.04
C ALA A 268 6.77 -13.21 -8.89
N SER A 269 6.74 -12.16 -9.71
CA SER A 269 7.66 -11.01 -9.66
C SER A 269 7.53 -10.17 -8.37
N MET A 270 6.41 -10.27 -7.65
CA MET A 270 6.17 -9.48 -6.42
C MET A 270 6.89 -9.99 -5.18
N ASP A 271 7.13 -11.30 -5.08
CA ASP A 271 7.87 -11.87 -3.96
C ASP A 271 9.33 -11.40 -3.99
N GLU A 272 9.87 -11.32 -5.20
CA GLU A 272 11.17 -10.74 -5.47
C GLU A 272 11.20 -9.24 -5.14
N ALA A 273 10.14 -8.50 -5.47
CA ALA A 273 10.03 -7.09 -5.15
C ALA A 273 10.21 -6.81 -3.65
N THR A 274 9.53 -7.63 -2.84
CA THR A 274 9.58 -7.56 -1.39
C THR A 274 10.99 -7.87 -0.86
N GLN A 275 11.67 -8.86 -1.43
CA GLN A 275 13.04 -9.21 -1.02
C GLN A 275 14.05 -8.12 -1.37
N LEU A 276 13.99 -7.57 -2.59
CA LEU A 276 14.89 -6.51 -3.02
C LEU A 276 14.64 -5.21 -2.26
N SER A 277 13.39 -4.86 -1.97
CA SER A 277 13.10 -3.66 -1.18
C SER A 277 13.80 -3.62 0.18
N LYS A 278 13.95 -4.77 0.84
CA LYS A 278 14.67 -4.88 2.12
C LYS A 278 16.17 -4.56 2.00
N LEU A 279 16.74 -4.70 0.81
CA LEU A 279 18.14 -4.44 0.52
C LEU A 279 18.39 -2.97 0.20
N TYR A 280 17.46 -2.34 -0.52
CA TYR A 280 17.59 -0.96 -1.00
C TYR A 280 16.97 0.08 -0.05
N CYS A 281 16.03 -0.29 0.82
CA CYS A 281 15.13 0.67 1.49
C CYS A 281 15.06 0.54 3.02
N ASP A 282 14.50 1.57 3.64
CA ASP A 282 14.06 1.59 5.03
C ASP A 282 12.94 0.53 5.29
N PRO A 283 12.92 -0.14 6.46
CA PRO A 283 11.88 -1.11 6.82
C PRO A 283 10.43 -0.62 6.62
N LYS A 284 10.19 0.68 6.82
CA LYS A 284 8.88 1.32 6.62
C LYS A 284 8.44 1.31 5.15
N LEU A 285 9.39 1.38 4.22
CA LEU A 285 9.14 1.33 2.78
C LEU A 285 8.83 -0.10 2.32
N THR A 286 9.50 -1.10 2.90
CA THR A 286 9.17 -2.52 2.71
C THR A 286 7.74 -2.83 3.16
N GLN A 287 7.29 -2.26 4.28
CA GLN A 287 5.91 -2.44 4.76
C GLN A 287 4.91 -1.82 3.78
N LEU A 288 5.15 -0.60 3.30
CA LEU A 288 4.26 0.07 2.36
C LEU A 288 4.26 -0.56 0.97
N LEU A 289 5.38 -1.12 0.50
CA LEU A 289 5.43 -1.96 -0.69
C LEU A 289 4.52 -3.18 -0.55
N LYS A 290 4.54 -3.86 0.61
CA LYS A 290 3.63 -4.98 0.88
C LYS A 290 2.16 -4.54 0.88
N GLU A 291 1.86 -3.37 1.46
CA GLU A 291 0.50 -2.80 1.51
C GLU A 291 0.00 -2.33 0.13
N THR A 292 0.89 -1.74 -0.69
CA THR A 292 0.56 -1.16 -2.01
C THR A 292 0.48 -2.22 -3.10
N CYS A 293 1.38 -3.21 -3.10
CA CYS A 293 1.43 -4.25 -4.12
C CYS A 293 0.38 -5.35 -3.93
N GLN A 294 -0.45 -5.31 -2.87
CA GLN A 294 -1.33 -6.42 -2.50
C GLN A 294 -0.62 -7.77 -2.64
N VAL A 295 0.66 -7.85 -2.20
CA VAL A 295 1.35 -9.14 -2.16
C VAL A 295 0.65 -9.91 -1.06
N VAL A 296 -0.36 -10.68 -1.47
CA VAL A 296 -0.88 -11.78 -0.70
C VAL A 296 0.27 -12.78 -0.67
N ASP A 297 1.11 -12.65 0.34
CA ASP A 297 2.14 -13.62 0.68
C ASP A 297 1.41 -14.93 1.01
N GLU A 298 1.29 -15.82 0.02
CA GLU A 298 0.70 -17.15 0.18
C GLU A 298 1.67 -18.14 0.86
N SER A 299 2.85 -17.70 1.33
CA SER A 299 3.70 -18.58 2.14
C SER A 299 4.54 -17.86 3.20
N LEU A 300 4.00 -17.93 4.43
CA LEU A 300 4.66 -17.78 5.75
C LEU A 300 4.90 -16.35 6.27
N ASP A 301 3.81 -15.60 6.42
CA ASP A 301 3.27 -15.23 7.74
C ASP A 301 1.89 -14.60 7.49
N THR A 302 0.89 -15.46 7.24
CA THR A 302 -0.47 -15.06 7.59
C THR A 302 -0.43 -14.66 9.06
N PRO A 303 -0.95 -13.48 9.47
CA PRO A 303 -1.33 -13.30 10.86
C PRO A 303 -2.09 -14.57 11.23
N PRO A 304 -1.74 -15.26 12.32
CA PRO A 304 -2.36 -16.53 12.66
C PRO A 304 -3.87 -16.36 12.49
N LEU A 305 -4.49 -17.26 11.71
CA LEU A 305 -5.92 -17.17 11.44
C LEU A 305 -6.61 -16.90 12.76
N LEU A 306 -7.51 -15.93 12.79
CA LEU A 306 -8.21 -15.61 14.02
C LEU A 306 -8.95 -16.87 14.48
N HIS A 307 -8.48 -17.45 15.58
CA HIS A 307 -9.08 -18.63 16.16
C HIS A 307 -9.98 -18.19 17.32
N PRO A 308 -11.17 -18.78 17.47
CA PRO A 308 -11.99 -18.55 18.65
C PRO A 308 -11.17 -18.79 19.92
N ASN A 309 -11.23 -17.85 20.86
CA ASN A 309 -10.61 -17.97 22.18
C ASN A 309 -11.70 -18.06 23.26
N PRO A 310 -12.10 -19.27 23.69
CA PRO A 310 -13.15 -19.45 24.69
C PRO A 310 -12.86 -18.76 26.03
N GLN A 311 -11.59 -18.60 26.39
CA GLN A 311 -11.19 -17.94 27.62
C GLN A 311 -11.44 -16.42 27.53
N VAL A 312 -11.03 -15.78 26.43
CA VAL A 312 -11.34 -14.36 26.16
C VAL A 312 -12.84 -14.15 26.06
N GLN A 313 -13.56 -15.07 25.41
CA GLN A 313 -15.02 -15.02 25.34
C GLN A 313 -15.64 -15.04 26.75
N LEU A 314 -15.26 -15.99 27.60
CA LEU A 314 -15.77 -16.10 28.96
C LEU A 314 -15.41 -14.87 29.82
N GLN A 315 -14.16 -14.42 29.76
CA GLN A 315 -13.69 -13.24 30.49
C GLN A 315 -14.44 -11.98 30.07
N THR A 316 -14.69 -11.81 28.77
CA THR A 316 -15.44 -10.67 28.24
C THR A 316 -16.89 -10.71 28.71
N LEU A 317 -17.55 -11.87 28.67
CA LEU A 317 -18.91 -12.03 29.18
C LEU A 317 -18.97 -11.71 30.69
N GLN A 318 -18.00 -12.19 31.47
CA GLN A 318 -17.90 -11.89 32.91
C GLN A 318 -17.65 -10.42 33.20
N ALA A 319 -16.73 -9.77 32.48
CA ALA A 319 -16.47 -8.34 32.60
C ALA A 319 -17.72 -7.52 32.26
N THR A 320 -18.44 -7.91 31.21
CA THR A 320 -19.70 -7.27 30.80
C THR A 320 -20.78 -7.42 31.87
N MET A 321 -20.88 -8.58 32.52
CA MET A 321 -21.79 -8.79 33.66
C MET A 321 -21.39 -7.96 34.88
N HIS A 322 -20.11 -7.91 35.23
CA HIS A 322 -19.63 -7.11 36.37
C HIS A 322 -19.84 -5.61 36.17
N MET A 323 -19.78 -5.15 34.92
CA MET A 323 -20.13 -3.78 34.54
C MET A 323 -21.60 -3.44 34.85
N MET A 324 -22.51 -4.42 34.89
CA MET A 324 -23.92 -4.19 35.25
C MET A 324 -24.11 -3.83 36.74
N SER A 325 -23.22 -4.28 37.62
CA SER A 325 -23.25 -3.99 39.05
C SER A 325 -22.57 -2.67 39.45
N GLY A 326 -21.93 -1.97 38.50
CA GLY A 326 -21.20 -0.72 38.73
C GLY A 326 -21.69 0.46 37.88
N ASN A 327 -20.86 1.50 37.75
CA ASN A 327 -21.09 2.63 36.84
C ASN A 327 -20.79 2.20 35.39
N LEU A 328 -21.82 2.13 34.55
CA LEU A 328 -21.71 1.61 33.19
C LEU A 328 -21.18 2.68 32.22
N ASP A 329 -19.97 2.46 31.72
CA ASP A 329 -19.37 3.24 30.63
C ASP A 329 -19.68 2.57 29.29
N THR A 330 -20.50 3.22 28.46
CA THR A 330 -20.88 2.70 27.14
C THR A 330 -19.70 2.55 26.19
N GLY A 331 -18.66 3.38 26.29
CA GLY A 331 -17.47 3.27 25.46
C GLY A 331 -16.69 1.99 25.77
N LYS A 332 -16.48 1.73 27.07
CA LYS A 332 -15.83 0.49 27.54
C LYS A 332 -16.66 -0.75 27.22
N LEU A 333 -17.99 -0.68 27.40
CA LEU A 333 -18.90 -1.76 27.03
C LEU A 333 -18.72 -2.12 25.55
N PHE A 334 -18.79 -1.13 24.66
CA PHE A 334 -18.64 -1.39 23.24
C PHE A 334 -17.28 -1.97 22.89
N GLN A 335 -16.18 -1.45 23.46
CA GLN A 335 -14.85 -2.03 23.26
C GLN A 335 -14.78 -3.50 23.69
N LEU A 336 -15.33 -3.84 24.86
CA LEU A 336 -15.39 -5.23 25.33
C LEU A 336 -16.18 -6.12 24.38
N ILE A 337 -17.35 -5.68 23.92
CA ILE A 337 -18.17 -6.45 22.96
C ILE A 337 -17.41 -6.67 21.65
N MET A 338 -16.70 -5.66 21.14
CA MET A 338 -15.88 -5.81 19.93
C MET A 338 -14.78 -6.87 20.13
N THR A 339 -14.06 -6.83 21.25
CA THR A 339 -13.05 -7.84 21.59
C THR A 339 -13.65 -9.24 21.77
N GLY A 340 -14.79 -9.34 22.45
CA GLY A 340 -15.49 -10.60 22.68
C GLY A 340 -15.94 -11.27 21.38
N LEU A 341 -16.43 -10.49 20.42
CA LEU A 341 -16.82 -10.99 19.11
C LEU A 341 -15.60 -11.32 18.23
N HIS A 342 -14.60 -10.45 18.22
CA HIS A 342 -13.41 -10.63 17.39
C HIS A 342 -12.52 -11.76 17.92
N GLU A 343 -11.94 -11.58 19.10
CA GLU A 343 -10.98 -12.52 19.68
C GLU A 343 -11.65 -13.69 20.40
N GLY A 344 -12.78 -13.45 21.06
CA GLY A 344 -13.50 -14.50 21.78
C GLY A 344 -14.21 -15.48 20.86
N VAL A 345 -15.17 -14.98 20.08
CA VAL A 345 -15.94 -15.80 19.13
C VAL A 345 -15.13 -16.16 17.88
N GLY A 346 -14.15 -15.34 17.50
CA GLY A 346 -13.31 -15.57 16.32
C GLY A 346 -13.84 -14.95 15.03
N LEU A 347 -14.72 -13.93 15.12
CA LEU A 347 -15.28 -13.24 13.95
C LEU A 347 -14.28 -12.23 13.39
N GLU A 348 -13.95 -12.35 12.11
CA GLU A 348 -12.77 -11.69 11.53
C GLU A 348 -12.94 -10.19 11.35
N ARG A 349 -14.16 -9.77 11.04
CA ARG A 349 -14.53 -8.37 10.93
C ARG A 349 -15.80 -8.15 11.72
N VAL A 350 -15.79 -7.16 12.61
CA VAL A 350 -16.93 -6.82 13.46
C VAL A 350 -17.14 -5.31 13.39
N ALA A 351 -18.39 -4.88 13.26
CA ALA A 351 -18.76 -3.48 13.30
C ALA A 351 -19.96 -3.24 14.22
N LEU A 352 -19.89 -2.16 15.00
CA LEU A 352 -21.01 -1.63 15.77
C LEU A 352 -21.43 -0.32 15.13
N ALA A 353 -22.62 -0.32 14.55
CA ALA A 353 -23.21 0.82 13.87
C ALA A 353 -24.34 1.43 14.70
N ILE A 354 -24.39 2.77 14.77
CA ILE A 354 -25.35 3.52 15.61
C ILE A 354 -26.13 4.48 14.72
N PHE A 355 -27.38 4.75 15.09
CA PHE A 355 -28.19 5.77 14.44
C PHE A 355 -27.61 7.18 14.59
N ASN A 356 -27.78 8.00 13.56
CA ASN A 356 -27.68 9.45 13.68
C ASN A 356 -28.83 10.03 14.54
N GLN A 357 -28.74 11.32 14.90
CA GLN A 357 -29.74 11.97 15.76
C GLN A 357 -31.16 11.90 15.17
N SER A 358 -31.31 12.05 13.85
CA SER A 358 -32.59 12.00 13.15
C SER A 358 -33.10 10.57 12.89
N ARG A 359 -32.32 9.53 13.20
CA ARG A 359 -32.62 8.11 12.92
C ARG A 359 -32.98 7.81 11.46
N THR A 360 -32.32 8.50 10.54
CA THR A 360 -32.46 8.29 9.09
C THR A 360 -31.27 7.54 8.48
N GLN A 361 -30.20 7.35 9.27
CA GLN A 361 -28.98 6.69 8.82
C GLN A 361 -28.36 5.92 9.97
N VAL A 362 -27.77 4.77 9.66
CA VAL A 362 -26.90 4.02 10.56
C VAL A 362 -25.45 4.13 10.08
N SER A 363 -24.53 4.42 11.00
CA SER A 363 -23.10 4.55 10.70
C SER A 363 -22.22 3.77 11.68
N ALA A 364 -21.17 3.11 11.18
CA ALA A 364 -20.22 2.40 12.05
C ALA A 364 -19.47 3.37 12.98
N LYS A 365 -19.52 3.10 14.28
CA LYS A 365 -18.78 3.83 15.31
C LYS A 365 -17.56 3.05 15.80
N TYR A 366 -17.72 1.73 15.98
CA TYR A 366 -16.63 0.84 16.34
C TYR A 366 -16.47 -0.21 15.26
N VAL A 367 -15.22 -0.50 14.93
CA VAL A 367 -14.85 -1.46 13.89
C VAL A 367 -13.56 -2.15 14.32
N VAL A 368 -13.47 -3.45 14.13
CA VAL A 368 -12.27 -4.26 14.35
C VAL A 368 -12.19 -5.32 13.25
N GLY A 369 -10.98 -5.71 12.89
CA GLY A 369 -10.72 -6.72 11.87
C GLY A 369 -9.97 -6.19 10.65
N ALA A 370 -9.22 -7.07 9.99
CA ALA A 370 -8.46 -6.72 8.79
C ALA A 370 -9.38 -6.24 7.65
N ARG A 371 -8.85 -5.39 6.77
CA ARG A 371 -9.59 -4.83 5.61
C ARG A 371 -10.83 -4.00 5.99
N THR A 372 -10.78 -3.28 7.12
CA THR A 372 -11.88 -2.42 7.59
C THR A 372 -11.48 -0.95 7.85
N VAL A 373 -10.28 -0.53 7.45
CA VAL A 373 -9.70 0.80 7.77
C VAL A 373 -10.64 1.96 7.37
N ASN A 374 -11.33 1.84 6.24
CA ASN A 374 -12.25 2.86 5.72
C ASN A 374 -13.71 2.70 6.18
N TRP A 375 -14.04 1.70 7.01
CA TRP A 375 -15.44 1.43 7.37
C TRP A 375 -16.06 2.52 8.25
N ARG A 376 -15.29 3.24 9.08
CA ARG A 376 -15.83 4.39 9.85
C ARG A 376 -16.39 5.51 8.95
N GLU A 377 -15.85 5.63 7.75
CA GLU A 377 -16.26 6.64 6.77
C GLU A 377 -17.30 6.09 5.79
N ARG A 378 -17.13 4.86 5.33
CA ARG A 378 -17.95 4.25 4.27
C ARG A 378 -19.14 3.43 4.77
N TYR A 379 -19.11 2.89 5.99
CA TYR A 379 -20.23 2.11 6.55
C TYR A 379 -21.32 3.07 7.01
N ARG A 380 -22.08 3.58 6.05
CA ARG A 380 -23.17 4.54 6.24
C ARG A 380 -24.33 4.14 5.35
N PHE A 381 -25.40 3.68 5.96
CA PHE A 381 -26.57 3.17 5.24
C PHE A 381 -27.82 3.91 5.63
N ALA A 382 -28.65 4.23 4.63
CA ALA A 382 -29.96 4.82 4.85
C ALA A 382 -30.85 3.86 5.66
N TYR A 383 -31.55 4.42 6.63
CA TYR A 383 -32.53 3.71 7.44
C TYR A 383 -33.91 4.31 7.20
N GLU A 384 -34.74 3.55 6.52
CA GLU A 384 -36.14 3.87 6.28
C GLU A 384 -36.99 2.79 6.92
N LYS A 385 -38.03 3.17 7.66
CA LYS A 385 -38.97 2.23 8.30
C LYS A 385 -39.91 1.58 7.29
N LYS A 386 -39.33 0.90 6.29
CA LYS A 386 -40.01 0.16 5.24
C LYS A 386 -39.60 -1.32 5.28
N PRO A 387 -40.44 -2.25 4.80
CA PRO A 387 -40.13 -3.68 4.82
C PRO A 387 -39.02 -4.11 3.85
N ASP A 388 -38.73 -3.31 2.82
CA ASP A 388 -37.74 -3.55 1.78
C ASP A 388 -36.31 -3.09 2.15
N ASN A 389 -36.16 -2.35 3.25
CA ASN A 389 -34.85 -1.94 3.76
C ASN A 389 -34.29 -3.02 4.71
N LEU A 390 -33.09 -3.54 4.42
CA LEU A 390 -32.42 -4.58 5.21
C LEU A 390 -32.37 -4.27 6.71
N PHE A 391 -31.92 -3.07 7.08
CA PHE A 391 -31.75 -2.68 8.48
C PHE A 391 -33.10 -2.55 9.19
N SER A 392 -34.12 -2.01 8.52
CA SER A 392 -35.49 -1.97 9.03
C SER A 392 -36.06 -3.36 9.25
N ALA A 393 -35.92 -4.27 8.29
CA ALA A 393 -36.40 -5.65 8.42
C ALA A 393 -35.76 -6.38 9.60
N VAL A 394 -34.45 -6.22 9.81
CA VAL A 394 -33.74 -6.79 10.97
C VAL A 394 -34.20 -6.15 12.29
N MET A 395 -34.36 -4.82 12.32
CA MET A 395 -34.81 -4.11 13.52
C MET A 395 -36.24 -4.51 13.94
N GLN A 396 -37.14 -4.70 12.97
CA GLN A 396 -38.53 -5.13 13.23
C GLN A 396 -38.61 -6.54 13.82
N ARG A 397 -37.74 -7.45 13.37
CA ARG A 397 -37.66 -8.82 13.90
C ARG A 397 -37.11 -8.88 15.33
N ARG A 398 -36.28 -7.90 15.72
CA ARG A 398 -35.60 -7.85 17.02
C ARG A 398 -34.73 -9.09 17.30
N GLU A 399 -34.29 -9.78 16.26
CA GLU A 399 -33.48 -11.00 16.33
C GLU A 399 -32.22 -10.88 15.48
N SER A 400 -31.19 -11.65 15.80
CA SER A 400 -30.00 -11.77 14.94
C SER A 400 -30.34 -12.58 13.70
N VAL A 401 -29.85 -12.14 12.55
CA VAL A 401 -30.00 -12.84 11.28
C VAL A 401 -28.64 -13.27 10.74
N TRP A 402 -28.63 -14.44 10.11
CA TRP A 402 -27.49 -14.93 9.33
C TRP A 402 -27.82 -14.78 7.85
N LEU A 403 -27.31 -13.70 7.24
CA LEU A 403 -27.49 -13.39 5.83
C LEU A 403 -26.63 -14.36 5.01
N GLY A 404 -27.27 -15.23 4.22
CA GLY A 404 -26.63 -16.36 3.52
C GLY A 404 -27.19 -17.72 3.92
N SER A 405 -27.82 -17.82 5.09
CA SER A 405 -28.51 -19.04 5.53
C SER A 405 -29.91 -19.18 4.93
N SER A 406 -30.34 -20.41 4.65
CA SER A 406 -31.68 -20.74 4.17
C SER A 406 -32.78 -20.26 5.14
N ALA A 407 -32.51 -20.30 6.45
CA ALA A 407 -33.41 -19.86 7.51
C ALA A 407 -33.74 -18.35 7.44
N HIS A 408 -32.83 -17.54 6.88
CA HIS A 408 -33.00 -16.09 6.75
C HIS A 408 -33.02 -15.65 5.28
N SER A 409 -33.47 -16.52 4.37
CA SER A 409 -33.49 -16.25 2.92
C SER A 409 -34.28 -15.00 2.55
N SER A 410 -35.41 -14.73 3.21
CA SER A 410 -36.24 -13.53 2.96
C SER A 410 -35.50 -12.23 3.27
N VAL A 411 -34.76 -12.17 4.39
CA VAL A 411 -33.96 -10.99 4.77
C VAL A 411 -32.67 -10.91 3.95
N SER A 412 -32.08 -12.05 3.59
CA SER A 412 -30.88 -12.12 2.75
C SER A 412 -31.10 -11.50 1.37
N LYS A 413 -32.33 -11.56 0.83
CA LYS A 413 -32.70 -10.91 -0.44
C LYS A 413 -32.76 -9.38 -0.38
N LEU A 414 -32.80 -8.80 0.82
CA LEU A 414 -32.84 -7.34 1.02
C LEU A 414 -31.45 -6.70 0.98
N ARG A 415 -30.39 -7.50 0.76
CA ARG A 415 -29.02 -6.99 0.58
C ARG A 415 -28.98 -6.11 -0.66
N GLY A 416 -28.62 -4.84 -0.45
CA GLY A 416 -28.44 -3.87 -1.54
C GLY A 416 -27.02 -3.84 -2.07
N ALA A 417 -26.84 -3.38 -3.30
CA ALA A 417 -25.53 -3.28 -3.95
C ALA A 417 -24.51 -2.48 -3.11
N ALA A 418 -24.92 -1.36 -2.50
CA ALA A 418 -24.05 -0.57 -1.64
C ALA A 418 -23.57 -1.32 -0.38
N PHE A 419 -24.40 -2.22 0.16
CA PHE A 419 -24.02 -3.05 1.30
C PHE A 419 -22.99 -4.10 0.85
N ASP A 420 -23.27 -4.79 -0.26
CA ASP A 420 -22.40 -5.84 -0.80
C ASP A 420 -21.07 -5.30 -1.35
N GLU A 421 -21.05 -4.08 -1.91
CA GLU A 421 -19.83 -3.40 -2.33
C GLU A 421 -18.89 -3.15 -1.13
N LEU A 422 -19.45 -2.78 0.02
CA LEU A 422 -18.66 -2.48 1.21
C LEU A 422 -18.19 -3.74 1.93
N VAL A 423 -19.09 -4.71 2.16
CA VAL A 423 -18.82 -5.86 3.03
C VAL A 423 -18.60 -7.18 2.27
N GLY A 424 -18.84 -7.22 0.97
CA GLY A 424 -18.78 -8.40 0.12
C GLY A 424 -20.05 -9.27 0.19
N SER A 425 -20.26 -10.12 -0.81
CA SER A 425 -21.53 -10.83 -1.08
C SER A 425 -21.76 -12.14 -0.30
N GLY A 426 -20.74 -12.72 0.32
CA GLY A 426 -20.91 -13.95 1.12
C GLY A 426 -21.50 -13.73 2.52
N ASP A 427 -21.54 -14.82 3.28
CA ASP A 427 -22.22 -14.92 4.58
C ASP A 427 -21.78 -13.87 5.60
N CYS A 428 -22.76 -13.31 6.30
CA CYS A 428 -22.53 -12.39 7.40
C CYS A 428 -23.67 -12.41 8.42
N LEU A 429 -23.38 -11.93 9.62
CA LEU A 429 -24.29 -11.83 10.74
C LEU A 429 -24.67 -10.36 10.95
N LEU A 430 -25.96 -10.11 11.18
CA LEU A 430 -26.48 -8.79 11.46
C LEU A 430 -27.51 -8.88 12.59
N GLY A 431 -27.43 -8.00 13.58
CA GLY A 431 -28.32 -8.05 14.74
C GLY A 431 -28.65 -6.68 15.30
N PRO A 432 -29.90 -6.43 15.74
CA PRO A 432 -30.32 -5.14 16.26
C PRO A 432 -29.88 -4.94 17.71
N ILE A 433 -29.31 -3.77 18.02
CA ILE A 433 -28.95 -3.36 19.38
C ILE A 433 -30.10 -2.54 19.96
N LEU A 434 -30.64 -3.01 21.09
CA LEU A 434 -31.77 -2.40 21.78
C LEU A 434 -31.39 -2.00 23.21
N ALA A 435 -31.82 -0.83 23.67
CA ALA A 435 -31.75 -0.43 25.07
C ALA A 435 -33.19 -0.40 25.62
N GLY A 436 -33.66 -1.53 26.16
CA GLY A 436 -35.09 -1.73 26.41
C GLY A 436 -35.87 -1.68 25.10
N ASN A 437 -36.79 -0.71 24.95
CA ASN A 437 -37.50 -0.46 23.69
C ASN A 437 -36.83 0.55 22.75
N ARG A 438 -35.71 1.15 23.17
CA ARG A 438 -35.01 2.15 22.37
C ARG A 438 -34.10 1.45 21.35
N GLU A 439 -34.33 1.72 20.07
CA GLU A 439 -33.47 1.31 18.96
C GLU A 439 -32.15 2.10 19.00
N VAL A 440 -31.02 1.40 19.21
CA VAL A 440 -29.68 2.00 19.32
C VAL A 440 -28.92 1.89 18.01
N GLY A 441 -28.96 0.72 17.37
CA GLY A 441 -28.19 0.47 16.16
C GLY A 441 -28.09 -1.01 15.83
N PHE A 442 -26.95 -1.43 15.26
CA PHE A 442 -26.74 -2.79 14.77
C PHE A 442 -25.32 -3.28 15.08
N LEU A 443 -25.20 -4.58 15.36
CA LEU A 443 -23.95 -5.31 15.29
C LEU A 443 -23.87 -6.05 13.96
N TYR A 444 -22.69 -6.04 13.36
CA TYR A 444 -22.37 -6.74 12.13
C TYR A 444 -21.12 -7.59 12.34
N ALA A 445 -21.07 -8.79 11.74
CA ALA A 445 -19.85 -9.59 11.71
C ALA A 445 -19.75 -10.55 10.51
N ASP A 446 -18.53 -10.93 10.11
CA ASP A 446 -18.28 -11.91 9.04
C ASP A 446 -16.94 -12.66 9.16
N MET A 447 -16.72 -13.60 8.23
CA MET A 447 -15.51 -14.42 8.06
C MET A 447 -14.81 -14.15 6.71
N ARG A 448 -14.87 -12.91 6.21
CA ARG A 448 -14.43 -12.57 4.84
C ARG A 448 -12.92 -12.62 4.65
N VAL A 449 -12.14 -12.39 5.70
CA VAL A 449 -10.69 -12.25 5.60
C VAL A 449 -10.09 -13.60 5.20
N SER A 450 -10.52 -14.69 5.85
CA SER A 450 -10.10 -16.04 5.49
C SER A 450 -11.05 -16.73 4.52
N GLY A 451 -12.29 -16.25 4.36
CA GLY A 451 -13.33 -16.94 3.59
C GLY A 451 -13.83 -18.24 4.23
N ARG A 452 -13.58 -18.44 5.54
CA ARG A 452 -14.05 -19.65 6.25
C ARG A 452 -15.59 -19.66 6.28
N PRO A 453 -16.23 -20.84 6.16
CA PRO A 453 -17.69 -20.91 6.23
C PRO A 453 -18.18 -20.40 7.59
N MET A 454 -19.26 -19.62 7.56
CA MET A 454 -19.99 -19.26 8.77
C MET A 454 -20.62 -20.53 9.37
N THR A 455 -20.61 -20.65 10.70
CA THR A 455 -21.09 -21.84 11.42
C THR A 455 -22.08 -21.45 12.51
N GLU A 456 -22.87 -22.43 12.97
CA GLU A 456 -23.78 -22.24 14.10
C GLU A 456 -23.05 -21.82 15.39
N THR A 457 -21.80 -22.24 15.58
CA THR A 457 -20.99 -21.82 16.73
C THR A 457 -20.72 -20.32 16.71
N TYR A 458 -20.30 -19.79 15.54
CA TYR A 458 -20.10 -18.34 15.37
C TYR A 458 -21.41 -17.57 15.54
N PHE A 459 -22.50 -18.07 14.96
CA PHE A 459 -23.80 -17.44 15.07
C PHE A 459 -24.35 -17.44 16.50
N SER A 460 -24.17 -18.54 17.24
CA SER A 460 -24.53 -18.64 18.66
C SER A 460 -23.73 -17.67 19.52
N GLY A 461 -22.40 -17.60 19.32
CA GLY A 461 -21.54 -16.64 20.00
C GLY A 461 -21.95 -15.19 19.74
N PHE A 462 -22.25 -14.85 18.49
CA PHE A 462 -22.77 -13.55 18.11
C PHE A 462 -24.08 -13.20 18.81
N LYS A 463 -25.05 -14.14 18.84
CA LYS A 463 -26.33 -13.96 19.54
C LYS A 463 -26.15 -13.65 21.02
N HIS A 464 -25.27 -14.38 21.71
CA HIS A 464 -25.00 -14.16 23.14
C HIS A 464 -24.47 -12.74 23.42
N PHE A 465 -23.48 -12.28 22.64
CA PHE A 465 -22.94 -10.94 22.81
C PHE A 465 -23.96 -9.83 22.47
N LEU A 466 -24.80 -10.02 21.45
CA LEU A 466 -25.87 -9.08 21.13
C LEU A 466 -26.90 -8.97 22.25
N GLN A 467 -27.32 -10.12 22.81
CA GLN A 467 -28.25 -10.17 23.94
C GLN A 467 -27.67 -9.48 25.17
N GLN A 468 -26.42 -9.76 25.52
CA GLN A 468 -25.75 -9.09 26.65
C GLN A 468 -25.60 -7.59 26.44
N THR A 469 -25.22 -7.16 25.24
CA THR A 469 -25.14 -5.73 24.89
C THR A 469 -26.47 -5.04 25.13
N SER A 470 -27.57 -5.65 24.66
CA SER A 470 -28.90 -5.08 24.78
C SER A 470 -29.37 -5.02 26.24
N LEU A 471 -29.06 -6.03 27.05
CA LEU A 471 -29.38 -6.06 28.48
C LEU A 471 -28.61 -4.98 29.26
N CYS A 472 -27.29 -4.86 29.03
CA CYS A 472 -26.46 -3.80 29.61
C CYS A 472 -27.01 -2.40 29.30
N LEU A 473 -27.35 -2.14 28.04
CA LEU A 473 -27.87 -0.84 27.63
C LEU A 473 -29.29 -0.59 28.17
N GLY A 474 -30.12 -1.63 28.29
CA GLY A 474 -31.45 -1.53 28.90
C GLY A 474 -31.41 -1.08 30.36
N LEU A 475 -30.45 -1.60 31.14
CA LEU A 475 -30.25 -1.18 32.53
C LEU A 475 -29.85 0.30 32.65
N LEU A 476 -29.05 0.82 31.70
CA LEU A 476 -28.73 2.25 31.63
C LEU A 476 -29.96 3.11 31.30
N ALA A 477 -30.80 2.64 30.39
CA ALA A 477 -32.00 3.35 29.98
C ALA A 477 -33.04 3.46 31.12
N ASN A 478 -33.02 2.51 32.07
CA ASN A 478 -33.91 2.52 33.24
C ASN A 478 -33.34 3.29 34.45
N LYS A 479 -32.04 3.62 34.48
CA LYS A 479 -31.39 4.41 35.54
C LYS A 479 -31.37 5.92 35.27
N ARG A 480 -31.74 6.35 34.06
CA ARG A 480 -31.97 7.75 33.68
C ARG A 480 -33.46 7.99 33.59
#